data_AF-A0A2G4HB93-F1
#
_entry.id   AF-A0A2G4HB93-F1
#
_cell.length_a   1.000
_cell.length_b   1.000
_cell.length_c   1.000
_cell.angle_alpha   90.00
_cell.angle_beta   90.00
_cell.angle_gamma   90.00
#
_symmetry.space_group_name_H-M   'P 1'
#
loop_
_entity.id
_entity.type
_entity.pdbx_description
1 polymer ?
#
loop_
_entity_poly.entity_id
_entity_poly.type
_entity_poly.pdbx_seq_one_letter_code
_entity_poly.pdbx_strand_id
1 'polypeptide(L)'
;MLATAFAASAQSRVHWALVLPFQIQNDSAVTNMPQRMATEFYSGFKAALDSMNYSGDPITLDIYDFDETMGRVLSIQADGLTLSQSPAEFMQSQLGKNLRYVVGPFRAEDSEALALYADPSTYVINPVSRDVNVSGLPQLIASAPKRYLESESLGRLAARDFGSRPNSRTVLFDLGDKNSQLQRRAFFKGFSQFGGDSDQVQIWDGRPNANLVERVGRDDLISTRFVLLDDKVLSAARILQGLRQRPSSQTEFWTVSNTVNSPSLDAFLLLRQTIVWVQTDRLEFASYDAVDEQLYRALGDSKSRWAWLGYDTALMLLVNEPVRYTGPRRSYDWGSEPQGGAYNKAVELYRYDPKVGVNSVPIPVLP
;
A
#
# COMPACT_ATOMS: atom_id res chain seq x y z
N MET A 1 28.24 20.54 -54.29
CA MET A 1 27.12 20.00 -53.51
C MET A 1 27.70 19.46 -52.21
N LEU A 2 27.51 20.19 -51.11
CA LEU A 2 28.08 19.89 -49.79
C LEU A 2 26.97 19.39 -48.85
N ALA A 3 27.37 18.48 -47.97
CA ALA A 3 26.60 17.65 -47.06
C ALA A 3 25.50 18.40 -46.26
N THR A 4 24.30 17.85 -46.28
CA THR A 4 23.29 18.08 -45.23
C THR A 4 23.55 17.10 -44.08
N ALA A 5 24.08 17.64 -42.99
CA ALA A 5 24.20 16.95 -41.72
C ALA A 5 22.80 16.55 -41.22
N PHE A 6 22.60 15.26 -40.95
CA PHE A 6 21.52 14.76 -40.12
C PHE A 6 21.72 15.30 -38.71
N ALA A 7 21.15 16.45 -38.40
CA ALA A 7 20.86 16.82 -37.03
C ALA A 7 19.76 15.86 -36.55
N ALA A 8 20.16 14.81 -35.83
CA ALA A 8 19.25 14.11 -34.95
C ALA A 8 18.66 15.19 -34.03
N SER A 9 17.37 15.48 -34.18
CA SER A 9 16.66 16.27 -33.18
C SER A 9 16.83 15.53 -31.87
N ALA A 10 17.57 16.13 -30.93
CA ALA A 10 17.69 15.57 -29.59
C ALA A 10 16.27 15.46 -29.03
N GLN A 11 15.71 14.24 -29.01
CA GLN A 11 14.47 13.97 -28.29
C GLN A 11 14.69 14.46 -26.86
N SER A 12 13.85 15.41 -26.41
CA SER A 12 13.93 15.93 -25.04
C SER A 12 13.72 14.77 -24.09
N ARG A 13 14.78 14.33 -23.41
CA ARG A 13 14.68 13.27 -22.41
C ARG A 13 13.77 13.73 -21.27
N VAL A 14 12.98 12.81 -20.74
CA VAL A 14 12.16 13.06 -19.56
C VAL A 14 12.99 12.68 -18.34
N HIS A 15 13.09 13.58 -17.37
CA HIS A 15 13.86 13.34 -16.15
C HIS A 15 12.96 12.86 -15.03
N TRP A 16 13.39 11.80 -14.35
CA TRP A 16 12.82 11.31 -13.11
C TRP A 16 13.89 11.42 -12.02
N ALA A 17 13.54 11.93 -10.85
CA ALA A 17 14.42 11.99 -9.69
C ALA A 17 14.00 10.91 -8.69
N LEU A 18 14.95 10.10 -8.23
CA LEU A 18 14.77 9.18 -7.11
C LEU A 18 15.47 9.76 -5.88
N VAL A 19 14.69 10.20 -4.90
CA VAL A 19 15.18 10.89 -3.70
C VAL A 19 14.88 10.01 -2.49
N LEU A 20 15.87 9.21 -2.08
CA LEU A 20 15.71 8.18 -1.04
C LEU A 20 16.85 8.23 -0.01
N PRO A 21 16.65 7.72 1.21
CA PRO A 21 17.67 7.73 2.26
C PRO A 21 18.70 6.61 2.04
N PHE A 22 19.51 6.75 0.99
CA PHE A 22 20.59 5.82 0.65
C PHE A 22 21.75 5.87 1.65
N GLN A 23 21.91 6.98 2.37
CA GLN A 23 22.98 7.19 3.36
C GLN A 23 24.37 6.88 2.80
N ILE A 24 24.65 7.42 1.62
CA ILE A 24 25.84 7.11 0.81
C ILE A 24 27.13 7.49 1.56
N GLN A 25 27.03 8.31 2.61
CA GLN A 25 28.16 8.84 3.39
C GLN A 25 28.34 8.23 4.78
N ASN A 26 27.46 7.32 5.20
CA ASN A 26 27.64 6.62 6.46
C ASN A 26 28.59 5.43 6.27
N ASP A 27 29.88 5.62 6.53
CA ASP A 27 30.94 4.58 6.58
C ASP A 27 30.77 3.55 7.72
N SER A 28 29.58 3.52 8.35
CA SER A 28 29.30 2.52 9.38
C SER A 28 28.96 1.19 8.69
N ALA A 29 29.71 0.13 9.01
CA ALA A 29 29.49 -1.24 8.53
C ALA A 29 28.13 -1.86 8.91
N VAL A 30 27.23 -1.08 9.50
CA VAL A 30 25.88 -1.47 9.90
C VAL A 30 24.89 -0.80 8.96
N THR A 31 24.44 -1.54 7.95
CA THR A 31 23.33 -1.11 7.10
C THR A 31 22.09 -0.94 7.97
N ASN A 32 21.61 0.28 8.15
CA ASN A 32 20.36 0.51 8.88
C ASN A 32 19.15 0.27 7.98
N MET A 33 17.98 0.10 8.60
CA MET A 33 16.75 -0.26 7.88
C MET A 33 16.38 0.74 6.76
N PRO A 34 16.44 2.07 6.95
CA PRO A 34 16.15 3.04 5.88
C PRO A 34 17.05 2.88 4.65
N GLN A 35 18.36 2.70 4.86
CA GLN A 35 19.31 2.47 3.76
C GLN A 35 18.99 1.18 3.00
N ARG A 36 18.77 0.08 3.74
CA ARG A 36 18.39 -1.20 3.13
C ARG A 36 17.10 -1.08 2.32
N MET A 37 16.10 -0.39 2.86
CA MET A 37 14.84 -0.10 2.16
C MET A 37 15.07 0.66 0.85
N ALA A 38 15.90 1.71 0.89
CA ALA A 38 16.21 2.54 -0.26
C ALA A 38 16.94 1.76 -1.36
N THR A 39 17.96 0.97 -0.99
CA THR A 39 18.72 0.13 -1.93
C THR A 39 17.83 -0.94 -2.56
N GLU A 40 17.07 -1.68 -1.77
CA GLU A 40 16.17 -2.72 -2.29
C GLU A 40 15.08 -2.12 -3.20
N PHE A 41 14.47 -1.00 -2.80
CA PHE A 41 13.51 -0.26 -3.63
C PHE A 41 14.12 0.18 -4.95
N TYR A 42 15.31 0.79 -4.92
CA TYR A 42 16.01 1.24 -6.12
C TYR A 42 16.28 0.08 -7.09
N SER A 43 16.78 -1.06 -6.59
CA SER A 43 17.06 -2.22 -7.43
C SER A 43 15.79 -2.74 -8.12
N GLY A 44 14.67 -2.81 -7.40
CA GLY A 44 13.39 -3.19 -8.01
C GLY A 44 12.87 -2.17 -9.02
N PHE A 45 12.97 -0.88 -8.69
CA PHE A 45 12.59 0.22 -9.58
C PHE A 45 13.40 0.19 -10.88
N LYS A 46 14.73 0.00 -10.79
CA LYS A 46 15.63 -0.09 -11.93
C LYS A 46 15.35 -1.34 -12.77
N ALA A 47 15.10 -2.49 -12.13
CA ALA A 47 14.73 -3.71 -12.83
C ALA A 47 13.46 -3.55 -13.69
N ALA A 48 12.45 -2.82 -13.21
CA ALA A 48 11.25 -2.50 -14.00
C ALA A 48 11.54 -1.57 -15.19
N LEU A 49 12.40 -0.55 -15.00
CA LEU A 49 12.81 0.32 -16.10
C LEU A 49 13.59 -0.43 -17.18
N ASP A 50 14.42 -1.39 -16.78
CA ASP A 50 15.24 -2.19 -17.70
C ASP A 50 14.44 -3.30 -18.39
N SER A 51 13.37 -3.79 -17.77
CA SER A 51 12.53 -4.85 -18.33
C SER A 51 11.54 -4.37 -19.39
N MET A 52 11.20 -3.08 -19.35
CA MET A 52 10.21 -2.49 -20.26
C MET A 52 10.88 -1.91 -21.49
N ASN A 53 10.53 -2.42 -22.68
CA ASN A 53 10.79 -1.74 -23.95
C ASN A 53 9.84 -0.54 -24.07
N TYR A 54 10.11 0.53 -23.31
CA TYR A 54 9.33 1.76 -23.34
C TYR A 54 9.48 2.44 -24.71
N SER A 55 8.38 2.58 -25.44
CA SER A 55 8.35 3.19 -26.78
C SER A 55 8.22 4.72 -26.76
N GLY A 56 8.20 5.34 -25.58
CA GLY A 56 8.14 6.80 -25.43
C GLY A 56 9.52 7.44 -25.31
N ASP A 57 9.55 8.69 -24.85
CA ASP A 57 10.80 9.45 -24.71
C ASP A 57 11.79 8.75 -23.75
N PRO A 58 13.11 8.73 -24.08
CA PRO A 58 14.10 8.14 -23.19
C PRO A 58 14.05 8.78 -21.80
N ILE A 59 13.99 7.94 -20.76
CA ILE A 59 13.94 8.36 -19.36
C ILE A 59 15.37 8.46 -18.82
N THR A 60 15.72 9.61 -18.26
CA THR A 60 16.92 9.78 -17.44
C THR A 60 16.52 9.66 -15.97
N LEU A 61 17.12 8.72 -15.23
CA LEU A 61 16.90 8.57 -13.79
C LEU A 61 18.05 9.20 -13.01
N ASP A 62 17.77 10.32 -12.35
CA ASP A 62 18.70 11.03 -11.49
C ASP A 62 18.53 10.53 -10.04
N ILE A 63 19.61 10.15 -9.37
CA ILE A 63 19.58 9.55 -8.02
C ILE A 63 20.12 10.58 -7.02
N TYR A 64 19.37 10.79 -5.94
CA TYR A 64 19.73 11.70 -4.85
C TYR A 64 19.60 10.98 -3.51
N ASP A 65 20.54 11.27 -2.61
CA ASP A 65 20.44 10.83 -1.22
C ASP A 65 19.57 11.82 -0.44
N PHE A 66 18.89 11.34 0.61
CA PHE A 66 18.01 12.14 1.43
C PHE A 66 18.37 12.00 2.91
N ASP A 67 18.75 13.12 3.52
CA ASP A 67 19.00 13.19 4.96
C ASP A 67 17.67 13.39 5.69
N GLU A 68 17.09 12.29 6.17
CA GLU A 68 15.84 12.30 6.95
C GLU A 68 15.95 13.00 8.32
N THR A 69 17.17 13.32 8.78
CA THR A 69 17.38 14.04 10.04
C THR A 69 17.27 15.54 9.82
N MET A 70 17.79 16.02 8.69
CA MET A 70 17.75 17.43 8.34
C MET A 70 16.57 17.79 7.43
N GLY A 71 15.90 16.80 6.82
CA GLY A 71 14.88 17.02 5.80
C GLY A 71 15.47 17.62 4.52
N ARG A 72 16.67 17.18 4.12
CA ARG A 72 17.45 17.79 3.01
C ARG A 72 17.83 16.77 1.95
N VAL A 73 17.80 17.21 0.70
CA VAL A 73 18.28 16.44 -0.45
C VAL A 73 19.78 16.66 -0.61
N LEU A 74 20.54 15.58 -0.75
CA LEU A 74 21.98 15.61 -0.96
C LEU A 74 22.27 15.26 -2.42
N SER A 75 23.03 16.12 -3.10
CA SER A 75 23.57 15.86 -4.43
C SER A 75 25.10 15.89 -4.42
N ILE A 76 25.71 15.02 -5.21
CA ILE A 76 27.16 15.01 -5.41
C ILE A 76 27.46 15.90 -6.61
N GLN A 77 28.28 16.93 -6.39
CA GLN A 77 28.74 17.83 -7.44
C GLN A 77 29.90 17.23 -8.24
N ALA A 78 30.20 17.80 -9.40
CA ALA A 78 31.25 17.30 -10.29
C ALA A 78 32.67 17.35 -9.68
N ASP A 79 32.87 18.21 -8.67
CA ASP A 79 34.10 18.31 -7.88
C ASP A 79 34.14 17.35 -6.68
N GLY A 80 33.11 16.51 -6.52
CA GLY A 80 32.97 15.57 -5.41
C GLY A 80 32.41 16.17 -4.13
N LEU A 81 32.11 17.48 -4.09
CA LEU A 81 31.48 18.10 -2.93
C LEU A 81 30.00 17.72 -2.82
N THR A 82 29.53 17.63 -1.60
CA THR A 82 28.12 17.35 -1.32
C THR A 82 27.37 18.65 -1.14
N LEU A 83 26.39 18.88 -2.01
CA LEU A 83 25.46 19.98 -1.86
C LEU A 83 24.24 19.48 -1.09
N SER A 84 24.00 20.08 0.07
CA SER A 84 22.80 19.84 0.86
C SER A 84 21.76 20.91 0.59
N GLN A 85 20.59 20.51 0.08
CA GLN A 85 19.53 21.41 -0.38
C GLN A 85 18.27 21.21 0.47
N SER A 86 17.64 22.31 0.87
CA SER A 86 16.25 22.29 1.35
C SER A 86 15.30 21.85 0.21
N PRO A 87 14.06 21.44 0.52
CA PRO A 87 13.07 21.07 -0.49
C PRO A 87 12.88 22.16 -1.57
N ALA A 88 12.80 23.43 -1.16
CA ALA A 88 12.66 24.56 -2.08
C ALA A 88 13.88 24.72 -3.00
N GLU A 89 15.09 24.69 -2.43
CA GLU A 89 16.34 24.79 -3.19
C GLU A 89 16.52 23.64 -4.17
N PHE A 90 16.12 22.43 -3.76
CA PHE A 90 16.15 21.25 -4.62
C PHE A 90 15.20 21.44 -5.80
N MET A 91 13.91 21.70 -5.58
CA MET A 91 12.93 21.84 -6.66
C MET A 91 13.31 22.98 -7.61
N GLN A 92 13.80 24.11 -7.09
CA GLN A 92 14.30 25.22 -7.89
C GLN A 92 15.48 24.81 -8.78
N SER A 93 16.39 23.96 -8.30
CA SER A 93 17.54 23.47 -9.07
C SER A 93 17.18 22.49 -10.19
N GLN A 94 15.94 21.99 -10.21
CA GLN A 94 15.44 21.11 -11.27
C GLN A 94 14.71 21.84 -12.39
N LEU A 95 14.47 23.16 -12.25
CA LEU A 95 13.84 23.96 -13.29
C LEU A 95 14.64 23.87 -14.60
N GLY A 96 13.91 23.67 -15.70
CA GLY A 96 14.49 23.52 -17.04
C GLY A 96 14.98 22.10 -17.39
N LYS A 97 14.97 21.14 -16.46
CA LYS A 97 15.39 19.74 -16.73
C LYS A 97 14.29 18.81 -17.24
N ASN A 98 13.10 19.32 -17.62
CA ASN A 98 11.95 18.47 -17.99
C ASN A 98 11.69 17.35 -16.93
N LEU A 99 11.71 17.73 -15.66
CA LEU A 99 11.50 16.84 -14.52
C LEU A 99 10.02 16.53 -14.37
N ARG A 100 9.65 15.25 -14.55
CA ARG A 100 8.25 14.81 -14.48
C ARG A 100 7.88 14.21 -13.14
N TYR A 101 8.78 13.42 -12.55
CA TYR A 101 8.53 12.74 -11.28
C TYR A 101 9.68 12.91 -10.31
N VAL A 102 9.35 13.16 -9.05
CA VAL A 102 10.23 12.98 -7.89
C VAL A 102 9.67 11.83 -7.08
N VAL A 103 10.38 10.70 -7.01
CA VAL A 103 9.96 9.51 -6.28
C VAL A 103 10.66 9.48 -4.93
N GLY A 104 9.88 9.45 -3.85
CA GLY A 104 10.33 9.63 -2.48
C GLY A 104 10.32 11.11 -2.05
N PRO A 105 10.80 11.42 -0.84
CA PRO A 105 11.32 10.52 0.20
C PRO A 105 10.28 9.57 0.81
N PHE A 106 10.73 8.62 1.64
CA PHE A 106 9.80 7.64 2.23
C PHE A 106 8.86 8.23 3.28
N ARG A 107 9.32 9.20 4.09
CA ARG A 107 8.48 9.86 5.10
C ARG A 107 7.46 10.78 4.44
N ALA A 108 6.27 10.84 5.03
CA ALA A 108 5.17 11.66 4.52
C ALA A 108 5.54 13.15 4.49
N GLU A 109 5.97 13.69 5.63
CA GLU A 109 6.32 15.10 5.80
C GLU A 109 7.38 15.59 4.80
N ASP A 110 8.34 14.75 4.44
CA ASP A 110 9.41 15.10 3.51
C ASP A 110 8.92 15.15 2.05
N SER A 111 8.04 14.23 1.66
CA SER A 111 7.37 14.28 0.34
C SER A 111 6.41 15.46 0.25
N GLU A 112 5.67 15.74 1.32
CA GLU A 112 4.78 16.90 1.42
C GLU A 112 5.58 18.21 1.28
N ALA A 113 6.75 18.29 1.92
CA ALA A 113 7.64 19.44 1.83
C ALA A 113 8.19 19.67 0.42
N LEU A 114 8.52 18.61 -0.34
CA LEU A 114 8.89 18.75 -1.75
C LEU A 114 7.70 19.18 -2.62
N ALA A 115 6.53 18.62 -2.37
CA ALA A 115 5.32 18.92 -3.16
C ALA A 115 4.86 20.37 -3.01
N LEU A 116 5.13 21.02 -1.87
CA LEU A 116 4.85 22.45 -1.66
C LEU A 116 5.57 23.36 -2.67
N TYR A 117 6.73 22.93 -3.18
CA TYR A 117 7.55 23.71 -4.11
C TYR A 117 7.60 23.10 -5.52
N ALA A 118 6.72 22.13 -5.80
CA ALA A 118 6.69 21.47 -7.10
C ALA A 118 6.12 22.39 -8.19
N ASP A 119 6.77 22.38 -9.35
CA ASP A 119 6.24 23.00 -10.56
C ASP A 119 4.93 22.30 -10.98
N PRO A 120 3.97 22.98 -11.64
CA PRO A 120 2.76 22.36 -12.13
C PRO A 120 2.92 21.12 -13.01
N SER A 121 4.10 20.93 -13.61
CA SER A 121 4.45 19.77 -14.46
C SER A 121 5.21 18.65 -13.74
N THR A 122 5.58 18.83 -12.47
CA THR A 122 6.36 17.86 -11.69
C THR A 122 5.52 17.26 -10.57
N TYR A 123 5.34 15.94 -10.59
CA TYR A 123 4.65 15.23 -9.51
C TYR A 123 5.65 14.65 -8.50
N VAL A 124 5.33 14.79 -7.20
CA VAL A 124 6.05 14.14 -6.11
C VAL A 124 5.28 12.88 -5.72
N ILE A 125 5.93 11.73 -5.72
CA ILE A 125 5.35 10.42 -5.45
C ILE A 125 5.88 9.93 -4.11
N ASN A 126 5.03 9.76 -3.11
CA ASN A 126 5.41 9.02 -1.92
C ASN A 126 5.08 7.51 -2.12
N PRO A 127 6.08 6.62 -2.13
CA PRO A 127 5.87 5.20 -2.40
C PRO A 127 5.44 4.36 -1.19
N VAL A 128 5.67 4.85 0.04
CA VAL A 128 5.72 4.00 1.24
C VAL A 128 4.77 4.45 2.35
N SER A 129 4.74 5.75 2.65
CA SER A 129 4.01 6.26 3.81
C SER A 129 2.50 6.18 3.60
N ARG A 130 1.81 5.61 4.61
CA ARG A 130 0.35 5.50 4.64
C ARG A 130 -0.33 6.71 5.33
N ASP A 131 0.46 7.69 5.75
CA ASP A 131 0.02 8.87 6.53
C ASP A 131 0.12 10.19 5.74
N VAL A 132 0.41 10.11 4.44
CA VAL A 132 0.57 11.30 3.58
C VAL A 132 -0.71 12.13 3.57
N ASN A 133 -0.55 13.43 3.80
CA ASN A 133 -1.60 14.42 3.65
C ASN A 133 -1.50 15.09 2.27
N VAL A 134 -2.48 14.82 1.40
CA VAL A 134 -2.50 15.39 0.04
C VAL A 134 -3.29 16.70 -0.05
N SER A 135 -3.92 17.15 1.04
CA SER A 135 -4.75 18.36 1.03
C SER A 135 -3.94 19.60 0.66
N GLY A 136 -4.39 20.35 -0.34
CA GLY A 136 -3.69 21.56 -0.80
C GLY A 136 -2.41 21.31 -1.60
N LEU A 137 -2.08 20.05 -1.92
CA LEU A 137 -0.85 19.65 -2.61
C LEU A 137 -1.17 18.95 -3.94
N PRO A 138 -1.57 19.67 -5.01
CA PRO A 138 -2.06 19.07 -6.25
C PRO A 138 -1.03 18.20 -6.98
N GLN A 139 0.25 18.41 -6.71
CA GLN A 139 1.34 17.64 -7.31
C GLN A 139 1.79 16.44 -6.48
N LEU A 140 1.16 16.20 -5.32
CA LEU A 140 1.51 15.07 -4.46
C LEU A 140 0.67 13.83 -4.81
N ILE A 141 1.34 12.69 -4.94
CA ILE A 141 0.70 11.39 -5.14
C ILE A 141 1.09 10.47 -3.99
N ALA A 142 0.13 10.19 -3.12
CA ALA A 142 0.23 9.18 -2.07
C ALA A 142 -0.06 7.79 -2.66
N SER A 143 0.99 7.12 -3.12
CA SER A 143 0.83 5.85 -3.85
C SER A 143 0.66 4.63 -2.93
N ALA A 144 1.09 4.74 -1.67
CA ALA A 144 0.76 3.77 -0.64
C ALA A 144 -0.69 3.98 -0.17
N PRO A 145 -1.51 2.92 -0.08
CA PRO A 145 -2.87 3.05 0.41
C PRO A 145 -2.94 3.61 1.84
N LYS A 146 -3.92 4.48 2.09
CA LYS A 146 -4.09 5.17 3.37
C LYS A 146 -4.12 4.20 4.55
N ARG A 147 -3.57 4.63 5.69
CA ARG A 147 -3.60 3.84 6.92
C ARG A 147 -5.05 3.47 7.28
N TYR A 148 -5.24 2.19 7.60
CA TYR A 148 -6.54 1.58 7.94
C TYR A 148 -7.59 1.55 6.81
N LEU A 149 -7.19 1.72 5.55
CA LEU A 149 -8.10 1.57 4.41
C LEU A 149 -8.77 0.18 4.36
N GLU A 150 -8.08 -0.87 4.80
CA GLU A 150 -8.64 -2.23 4.91
C GLU A 150 -9.80 -2.26 5.92
N SER A 151 -9.62 -1.63 7.09
CA SER A 151 -10.67 -1.49 8.10
C SER A 151 -11.86 -0.68 7.59
N GLU A 152 -11.59 0.46 6.93
CA GLU A 152 -12.63 1.29 6.32
C GLU A 152 -13.42 0.52 5.26
N SER A 153 -12.74 -0.25 4.42
CA SER A 153 -13.35 -1.09 3.38
C SER A 153 -14.21 -2.22 3.95
N LEU A 154 -13.77 -2.87 5.04
CA LEU A 154 -14.59 -3.85 5.75
C LEU A 154 -15.86 -3.21 6.34
N GLY A 155 -15.77 -1.97 6.81
CA GLY A 155 -16.93 -1.19 7.25
C GLY A 155 -17.95 -0.99 6.12
N ARG A 156 -17.48 -0.53 4.95
CA ARG A 156 -18.33 -0.37 3.76
C ARG A 156 -18.98 -1.69 3.34
N LEU A 157 -18.20 -2.78 3.35
CA LEU A 157 -18.70 -4.12 3.04
C LEU A 157 -19.79 -4.56 4.02
N ALA A 158 -19.61 -4.31 5.32
CA ALA A 158 -20.59 -4.69 6.34
C ALA A 158 -21.90 -3.92 6.18
N ALA A 159 -21.84 -2.61 5.89
CA ALA A 159 -23.03 -1.78 5.68
C ALA A 159 -23.84 -2.24 4.45
N ARG A 160 -23.17 -2.53 3.33
CA ARG A 160 -23.85 -3.12 2.16
C ARG A 160 -24.49 -4.47 2.50
N ASP A 161 -23.75 -5.30 3.23
CA ASP A 161 -24.20 -6.64 3.55
C ASP A 161 -25.45 -6.62 4.43
N PHE A 162 -25.57 -5.68 5.38
CA PHE A 162 -26.82 -5.44 6.11
C PHE A 162 -28.01 -5.14 5.18
N GLY A 163 -27.81 -4.33 4.13
CA GLY A 163 -28.86 -4.08 3.13
C GLY A 163 -29.33 -5.35 2.42
N SER A 164 -28.44 -6.32 2.21
CA SER A 164 -28.77 -7.61 1.58
C SER A 164 -29.25 -8.70 2.54
N ARG A 165 -28.81 -8.65 3.81
CA ARG A 165 -29.07 -9.62 4.87
C ARG A 165 -29.51 -8.89 6.14
N PRO A 166 -30.70 -8.28 6.22
CA PRO A 166 -31.08 -7.41 7.33
C PRO A 166 -31.18 -8.14 8.69
N ASN A 167 -31.44 -9.45 8.70
CA ASN A 167 -31.52 -10.27 9.91
C ASN A 167 -30.15 -10.81 10.39
N SER A 168 -29.06 -10.33 9.80
CA SER A 168 -27.71 -10.76 10.16
C SER A 168 -27.10 -9.86 11.23
N ARG A 169 -26.04 -10.35 11.88
CA ARG A 169 -25.33 -9.62 12.94
C ARG A 169 -23.89 -9.35 12.54
N THR A 170 -23.39 -8.17 12.87
CA THR A 170 -21.94 -7.88 12.86
C THR A 170 -21.45 -7.79 14.30
N VAL A 171 -20.45 -8.61 14.62
CA VAL A 171 -19.72 -8.57 15.89
C VAL A 171 -18.30 -8.08 15.60
N LEU A 172 -17.96 -6.89 16.07
CA LEU A 172 -16.63 -6.32 15.97
C LEU A 172 -15.85 -6.56 17.27
N PHE A 173 -14.67 -7.16 17.15
CA PHE A 173 -13.78 -7.37 18.27
C PHE A 173 -12.91 -6.15 18.51
N ASP A 174 -12.90 -5.68 19.77
CA ASP A 174 -12.02 -4.62 20.24
C ASP A 174 -10.99 -5.22 21.20
N LEU A 175 -9.70 -5.03 20.89
CA LEU A 175 -8.59 -5.46 21.74
C LEU A 175 -8.23 -4.40 22.79
N GLY A 176 -8.81 -3.20 22.68
CA GLY A 176 -8.73 -2.10 23.63
C GLY A 176 -7.38 -1.39 23.69
N ASP A 177 -6.43 -1.72 22.81
CA ASP A 177 -5.22 -0.92 22.58
C ASP A 177 -5.48 0.23 21.59
N LYS A 178 -4.53 1.17 21.53
CA LYS A 178 -4.65 2.38 20.69
C LYS A 178 -4.84 2.05 19.21
N ASN A 179 -4.16 1.01 18.69
CA ASN A 179 -4.27 0.64 17.29
C ASN A 179 -5.67 0.08 17.00
N SER A 180 -6.16 -0.86 17.81
CA SER A 180 -7.53 -1.40 17.73
C SER A 180 -8.59 -0.29 17.69
N GLN A 181 -8.46 0.73 18.54
CA GLN A 181 -9.39 1.86 18.56
C GLN A 181 -9.37 2.69 17.27
N LEU A 182 -8.19 2.92 16.68
CA LEU A 182 -8.05 3.66 15.42
C LEU A 182 -8.62 2.87 14.24
N GLN A 183 -8.39 1.56 14.19
CA GLN A 183 -8.96 0.66 13.19
C GLN A 183 -10.48 0.61 13.28
N ARG A 184 -11.02 0.49 14.50
CA ARG A 184 -12.45 0.56 14.77
C ARG A 184 -13.05 1.87 14.29
N ARG A 185 -12.39 3.01 14.53
CA ARG A 185 -12.84 4.32 14.02
C ARG A 185 -12.89 4.34 12.50
N ALA A 186 -11.89 3.78 11.82
CA ALA A 186 -11.90 3.66 10.36
C ALA A 186 -13.02 2.76 9.84
N PHE A 187 -13.28 1.63 10.50
CA PHE A 187 -14.40 0.74 10.19
C PHE A 187 -15.75 1.46 10.30
N PHE A 188 -16.02 2.13 11.42
CA PHE A 188 -17.28 2.86 11.58
C PHE A 188 -17.42 4.02 10.60
N LYS A 189 -16.32 4.73 10.28
CA LYS A 189 -16.32 5.74 9.21
C LYS A 189 -16.80 5.13 7.88
N GLY A 190 -16.22 4.01 7.46
CA GLY A 190 -16.63 3.33 6.23
C GLY A 190 -18.06 2.80 6.28
N PHE A 191 -18.48 2.26 7.43
CA PHE A 191 -19.82 1.75 7.66
C PHE A 191 -20.89 2.84 7.52
N SER A 192 -20.71 3.98 8.20
CA SER A 192 -21.65 5.10 8.15
C SER A 192 -21.66 5.82 6.81
N GLN A 193 -20.50 5.96 6.15
CA GLN A 193 -20.43 6.52 4.79
C GLN A 193 -21.25 5.73 3.77
N PHE A 194 -21.52 4.44 4.05
CA PHE A 194 -22.31 3.56 3.21
C PHE A 194 -23.74 3.36 3.72
N GLY A 195 -24.23 4.26 4.58
CA GLY A 195 -25.60 4.26 5.08
C GLY A 195 -25.87 3.28 6.23
N GLY A 196 -24.85 2.64 6.79
CA GLY A 196 -25.00 1.76 7.94
C GLY A 196 -25.20 2.52 9.25
N ASP A 197 -26.09 2.01 10.11
CA ASP A 197 -26.31 2.53 11.46
C ASP A 197 -25.37 1.85 12.48
N SER A 198 -24.51 2.64 13.12
CA SER A 198 -23.45 2.16 14.03
C SER A 198 -23.99 1.29 15.17
N ASP A 199 -25.22 1.54 15.62
CA ASP A 199 -25.87 0.81 16.71
C ASP A 199 -26.19 -0.65 16.33
N GLN A 200 -26.14 -0.99 15.04
CA GLN A 200 -26.31 -2.35 14.52
C GLN A 200 -25.05 -3.23 14.68
N VAL A 201 -23.91 -2.64 15.05
CA VAL A 201 -22.65 -3.36 15.24
C VAL A 201 -22.42 -3.64 16.72
N GLN A 202 -22.35 -4.92 17.08
CA GLN A 202 -22.03 -5.31 18.46
C GLN A 202 -20.53 -5.27 18.68
N ILE A 203 -20.09 -4.65 19.78
CA ILE A 203 -18.67 -4.61 20.15
C ILE A 203 -18.41 -5.64 21.25
N TRP A 204 -17.48 -6.55 21.00
CA TRP A 204 -17.06 -7.57 21.96
C TRP A 204 -15.59 -7.38 22.32
N ASP A 205 -15.23 -7.70 23.56
CA ASP A 205 -13.81 -7.79 23.95
C ASP A 205 -13.17 -8.97 23.20
N GLY A 206 -12.17 -8.67 22.38
CA GLY A 206 -11.42 -9.64 21.58
C GLY A 206 -10.10 -10.07 22.20
N ARG A 207 -9.77 -9.60 23.41
CA ARG A 207 -8.56 -10.03 24.11
C ARG A 207 -8.64 -11.53 24.37
N PRO A 208 -7.53 -12.27 24.21
CA PRO A 208 -7.53 -13.72 24.39
C PRO A 208 -7.71 -14.05 25.87
N ASN A 209 -8.97 -14.24 26.29
CA ASN A 209 -9.36 -14.67 27.63
C ASN A 209 -10.01 -16.06 27.58
N ALA A 210 -10.16 -16.71 28.74
CA ALA A 210 -10.65 -18.08 28.84
C ALA A 210 -12.06 -18.29 28.25
N ASN A 211 -12.91 -17.26 28.28
CA ASN A 211 -14.32 -17.37 27.91
C ASN A 211 -14.61 -16.92 26.46
N LEU A 212 -13.63 -16.34 25.76
CA LEU A 212 -13.82 -15.86 24.39
C LEU A 212 -14.26 -16.98 23.44
N VAL A 213 -13.61 -18.14 23.54
CA VAL A 213 -13.93 -19.32 22.71
C VAL A 213 -15.37 -19.77 22.94
N GLU A 214 -15.80 -19.87 24.20
CA GLU A 214 -17.16 -20.28 24.56
C GLU A 214 -18.18 -19.24 24.06
N ARG A 215 -17.94 -17.96 24.32
CA ARG A 215 -18.82 -16.85 23.90
C ARG A 215 -19.02 -16.85 22.39
N VAL A 216 -17.94 -17.04 21.63
CA VAL A 216 -17.99 -17.11 20.16
C VAL A 216 -18.66 -18.41 19.68
N GLY A 217 -18.44 -19.52 20.38
CA GLY A 217 -18.99 -20.83 20.01
C GLY A 217 -20.48 -21.03 20.28
N ARG A 218 -21.15 -20.14 21.03
CA ARG A 218 -22.59 -20.23 21.30
C ARG A 218 -23.40 -20.19 20.01
N ASP A 219 -24.14 -21.26 19.72
CA ASP A 219 -25.05 -21.29 18.58
C ASP A 219 -26.33 -20.53 18.90
N ASP A 220 -26.65 -19.53 18.08
CA ASP A 220 -27.86 -18.73 18.15
C ASP A 220 -28.62 -18.70 16.83
N LEU A 221 -28.23 -19.54 15.84
CA LEU A 221 -28.80 -19.64 14.49
C LEU A 221 -28.85 -18.34 13.65
N ILE A 222 -28.29 -17.24 14.18
CA ILE A 222 -28.23 -15.94 13.50
C ILE A 222 -26.99 -15.91 12.61
N SER A 223 -27.20 -15.58 11.34
CA SER A 223 -26.09 -15.30 10.40
C SER A 223 -25.20 -14.20 10.97
N THR A 224 -23.97 -14.53 11.35
CA THR A 224 -23.07 -13.63 12.07
C THR A 224 -21.75 -13.47 11.35
N ARG A 225 -21.34 -12.21 11.18
CA ARG A 225 -20.01 -11.79 10.76
C ARG A 225 -19.20 -11.44 12.00
N PHE A 226 -18.10 -12.14 12.20
CA PHE A 226 -17.14 -11.89 13.26
C PHE A 226 -15.96 -11.11 12.68
N VAL A 227 -15.80 -9.85 13.06
CA VAL A 227 -14.83 -8.93 12.48
C VAL A 227 -13.67 -8.72 13.45
N LEU A 228 -12.46 -9.03 13.01
CA LEU A 228 -11.22 -8.69 13.71
C LEU A 228 -10.36 -7.81 12.81
N LEU A 229 -10.12 -6.56 13.23
CA LEU A 229 -9.37 -5.58 12.44
C LEU A 229 -7.87 -5.58 12.74
N ASP A 230 -7.42 -6.20 13.84
CA ASP A 230 -6.03 -6.13 14.30
C ASP A 230 -5.18 -7.32 13.86
N ASP A 231 -3.86 -7.18 13.94
CA ASP A 231 -2.86 -8.18 13.54
C ASP A 231 -2.55 -9.22 14.63
N LYS A 232 -3.28 -9.21 15.77
CA LYS A 232 -3.07 -10.15 16.87
C LYS A 232 -3.51 -11.56 16.51
N VAL A 233 -2.55 -12.33 16.00
CA VAL A 233 -2.67 -13.74 15.63
C VAL A 233 -3.29 -14.60 16.75
N LEU A 234 -2.93 -14.39 18.01
CA LEU A 234 -3.50 -15.16 19.14
C LEU A 234 -5.00 -14.89 19.35
N SER A 235 -5.43 -13.64 19.20
CA SER A 235 -6.86 -13.29 19.25
C SER A 235 -7.60 -13.92 18.07
N ALA A 236 -7.04 -13.83 16.86
CA ALA A 236 -7.60 -14.46 15.67
C ALA A 236 -7.77 -15.97 15.86
N ALA A 237 -6.74 -16.67 16.34
CA ALA A 237 -6.77 -18.10 16.60
C ALA A 237 -7.86 -18.50 17.61
N ARG A 238 -8.04 -17.73 18.69
CA ARG A 238 -9.09 -17.99 19.71
C ARG A 238 -10.50 -17.76 19.17
N ILE A 239 -10.71 -16.69 18.40
CA ILE A 239 -11.99 -16.43 17.73
C ILE A 239 -12.31 -17.61 16.81
N LEU A 240 -11.38 -17.94 15.91
CA LEU A 240 -11.52 -19.04 14.96
C LEU A 240 -11.74 -20.40 15.64
N GLN A 241 -11.12 -20.66 16.79
CA GLN A 241 -11.37 -21.84 17.61
C GLN A 241 -12.83 -21.89 18.09
N GLY A 242 -13.39 -20.76 18.54
CA GLY A 242 -14.81 -20.67 18.91
C GLY A 242 -15.73 -20.91 17.73
N LEU A 243 -15.41 -20.36 16.56
CA LEU A 243 -16.21 -20.52 15.34
C LEU A 243 -16.30 -21.99 14.87
N ARG A 244 -15.42 -22.90 15.31
CA ARG A 244 -15.55 -24.35 15.03
C ARG A 244 -16.88 -24.94 15.49
N GLN A 245 -17.47 -24.36 16.52
CA GLN A 245 -18.71 -24.85 17.12
C GLN A 245 -19.97 -24.34 16.39
N ARG A 246 -19.82 -23.39 15.46
CA ARG A 246 -20.93 -22.76 14.75
C ARG A 246 -21.19 -23.36 13.36
N PRO A 247 -22.43 -23.30 12.84
CA PRO A 247 -22.72 -23.67 11.45
C PRO A 247 -21.97 -22.78 10.45
N SER A 248 -21.30 -23.38 9.47
CA SER A 248 -20.53 -22.65 8.45
C SER A 248 -21.35 -21.90 7.41
N SER A 249 -22.62 -22.29 7.23
CA SER A 249 -23.57 -21.56 6.40
C SER A 249 -24.03 -20.23 7.00
N GLN A 250 -23.78 -20.00 8.29
CA GLN A 250 -24.27 -18.84 9.05
C GLN A 250 -23.14 -18.05 9.69
N THR A 251 -21.88 -18.39 9.42
CA THR A 251 -20.74 -17.83 10.14
C THR A 251 -19.65 -17.44 9.17
N GLU A 252 -19.23 -16.17 9.24
CA GLU A 252 -18.12 -15.64 8.47
C GLU A 252 -17.13 -14.94 9.43
N PHE A 253 -15.84 -15.14 9.21
CA PHE A 253 -14.77 -14.40 9.88
C PHE A 253 -14.19 -13.36 8.93
N TRP A 254 -14.27 -12.09 9.28
CA TRP A 254 -13.84 -10.96 8.46
C TRP A 254 -12.60 -10.31 9.08
N THR A 255 -11.54 -10.10 8.30
CA THR A 255 -10.29 -9.56 8.85
C THR A 255 -9.45 -8.78 7.83
N VAL A 256 -8.29 -8.29 8.28
CA VAL A 256 -7.32 -7.52 7.48
C VAL A 256 -6.16 -8.42 7.04
N SER A 257 -5.38 -7.94 6.07
CA SER A 257 -4.27 -8.68 5.43
C SER A 257 -3.24 -9.24 6.41
N ASN A 258 -2.79 -8.41 7.36
CA ASN A 258 -1.76 -8.78 8.32
C ASN A 258 -2.16 -9.95 9.22
N THR A 259 -3.46 -10.13 9.46
CA THR A 259 -3.95 -11.27 10.23
C THR A 259 -3.65 -12.55 9.47
N VAL A 260 -4.12 -12.66 8.21
CA VAL A 260 -4.07 -13.87 7.38
C VAL A 260 -2.67 -14.21 6.86
N ASN A 261 -1.78 -13.24 6.69
CA ASN A 261 -0.41 -13.47 6.21
C ASN A 261 0.52 -14.12 7.26
N SER A 262 0.04 -14.37 8.48
CA SER A 262 0.81 -15.14 9.46
C SER A 262 0.77 -16.64 9.14
N PRO A 263 1.91 -17.35 9.08
CA PRO A 263 1.97 -18.81 8.90
C PRO A 263 1.16 -19.58 9.96
N SER A 264 0.88 -18.93 11.09
CA SER A 264 0.05 -19.47 12.16
C SER A 264 -1.41 -19.71 11.73
N LEU A 265 -1.89 -19.05 10.67
CA LEU A 265 -3.25 -19.23 10.12
C LEU A 265 -3.36 -20.26 9.00
N ASP A 266 -2.25 -20.75 8.44
CA ASP A 266 -2.27 -21.84 7.45
C ASP A 266 -2.92 -23.10 8.04
N ALA A 267 -2.67 -23.38 9.32
CA ALA A 267 -3.32 -24.46 10.06
C ALA A 267 -4.82 -24.23 10.32
N PHE A 268 -5.30 -22.98 10.20
CA PHE A 268 -6.69 -22.60 10.40
C PHE A 268 -7.46 -22.43 9.09
N LEU A 269 -6.82 -22.49 7.92
CA LEU A 269 -7.52 -22.75 6.65
C LEU A 269 -8.18 -24.15 6.63
N LEU A 270 -7.76 -25.06 7.53
CA LEU A 270 -8.46 -26.33 7.80
C LEU A 270 -9.82 -26.15 8.50
N LEU A 271 -10.18 -24.94 8.91
CA LEU A 271 -11.49 -24.64 9.46
C LEU A 271 -12.55 -24.66 8.35
N ARG A 272 -13.72 -25.21 8.67
CA ARG A 272 -14.88 -25.22 7.75
C ARG A 272 -15.55 -23.85 7.62
N GLN A 273 -14.99 -22.78 8.19
CA GLN A 273 -15.63 -21.46 8.24
C GLN A 273 -15.18 -20.60 7.07
N THR A 274 -16.09 -19.78 6.55
CA THR A 274 -15.74 -18.80 5.53
C THR A 274 -14.86 -17.73 6.16
N ILE A 275 -13.70 -17.45 5.55
CA ILE A 275 -12.85 -16.32 5.92
C ILE A 275 -12.89 -15.29 4.80
N VAL A 276 -13.11 -14.04 5.15
CA VAL A 276 -13.12 -12.89 4.24
C VAL A 276 -12.06 -11.92 4.72
N TRP A 277 -11.23 -11.41 3.82
CA TRP A 277 -10.28 -10.38 4.19
C TRP A 277 -10.10 -9.34 3.11
N VAL A 278 -9.78 -8.12 3.55
CA VAL A 278 -9.39 -7.02 2.67
C VAL A 278 -7.89 -6.81 2.79
N GLN A 279 -7.25 -6.58 1.67
CA GLN A 279 -5.84 -6.25 1.61
C GLN A 279 -5.53 -5.13 0.61
N THR A 280 -4.49 -4.38 0.94
CA THR A 280 -4.00 -3.23 0.15
C THR A 280 -2.79 -3.57 -0.72
N ASP A 281 -2.06 -4.61 -0.35
CA ASP A 281 -0.99 -5.22 -1.13
C ASP A 281 -1.46 -6.62 -1.56
N ARG A 282 -1.16 -7.06 -2.80
CA ARG A 282 -1.63 -8.34 -3.38
C ARG A 282 -1.02 -9.54 -2.67
N LEU A 283 -1.70 -10.69 -2.77
CA LEU A 283 -1.30 -11.95 -2.13
C LEU A 283 0.06 -12.42 -2.65
N GLU A 284 0.93 -12.85 -1.75
CA GLU A 284 2.22 -13.49 -2.07
C GLU A 284 2.08 -14.83 -2.84
N PHE A 285 0.86 -15.35 -2.99
CA PHE A 285 0.58 -16.62 -3.64
C PHE A 285 0.48 -16.55 -5.18
N ALA A 286 0.42 -15.34 -5.76
CA ALA A 286 0.48 -15.20 -7.20
C ALA A 286 1.95 -15.31 -7.64
N SER A 287 2.30 -16.38 -8.35
CA SER A 287 3.64 -16.57 -8.94
C SER A 287 3.83 -15.62 -10.12
N TYR A 288 4.83 -14.75 -10.03
CA TYR A 288 5.24 -13.88 -11.13
C TYR A 288 6.68 -14.24 -11.52
N ASP A 289 6.89 -15.47 -11.97
CA ASP A 289 8.21 -16.08 -12.18
C ASP A 289 9.18 -15.17 -12.96
N ALA A 290 8.69 -14.47 -13.99
CA ALA A 290 9.49 -13.55 -14.77
C ALA A 290 9.97 -12.32 -13.96
N VAL A 291 9.11 -11.78 -13.09
CA VAL A 291 9.48 -10.66 -12.20
C VAL A 291 10.35 -11.16 -11.06
N ASP A 292 10.07 -12.35 -10.51
CA ASP A 292 10.90 -13.01 -9.51
C ASP A 292 12.34 -13.19 -10.03
N GLU A 293 12.51 -13.68 -11.25
CA GLU A 293 13.82 -13.86 -11.86
C GLU A 293 14.55 -12.52 -12.05
N GLN A 294 13.84 -11.47 -12.48
CA GLN A 294 14.42 -10.13 -12.65
C GLN A 294 14.90 -9.55 -11.30
N LEU A 295 14.07 -9.65 -10.26
CA LEU A 295 14.43 -9.19 -8.92
C LEU A 295 15.57 -10.02 -8.33
N TYR A 296 15.55 -11.34 -8.52
CA TYR A 296 16.64 -12.22 -8.10
C TYR A 296 17.96 -11.86 -8.78
N ARG A 297 17.96 -11.55 -10.08
CA ARG A 297 19.16 -11.10 -10.80
C ARG A 297 19.67 -9.76 -10.28
N ALA A 298 18.79 -8.85 -9.87
CA ALA A 298 19.15 -7.52 -9.38
C ALA A 298 19.66 -7.52 -7.93
N LEU A 299 19.15 -8.42 -7.07
CA LEU A 299 19.36 -8.38 -5.61
C LEU A 299 19.95 -9.65 -5.00
N GLY A 300 19.96 -10.76 -5.74
CA GLY A 300 20.25 -12.09 -5.19
C GLY A 300 19.13 -12.68 -4.33
N ASP A 301 18.01 -11.95 -4.17
CA ASP A 301 16.81 -12.36 -3.45
C ASP A 301 15.57 -11.74 -4.12
N SER A 302 14.60 -12.56 -4.50
CA SER A 302 13.33 -12.08 -5.05
C SER A 302 12.28 -11.81 -3.98
N LYS A 303 12.53 -12.12 -2.71
CA LYS A 303 11.52 -11.99 -1.64
C LYS A 303 11.47 -10.62 -0.99
N SER A 304 12.36 -9.69 -1.34
CA SER A 304 12.35 -8.34 -0.77
C SER A 304 11.05 -7.60 -1.10
N ARG A 305 10.24 -7.33 -0.07
CA ARG A 305 9.01 -6.52 -0.20
C ARG A 305 9.28 -5.13 -0.78
N TRP A 306 10.46 -4.57 -0.53
CA TRP A 306 10.83 -3.22 -0.95
C TRP A 306 11.22 -3.19 -2.43
N ALA A 307 11.88 -4.24 -2.91
CA ALA A 307 12.16 -4.41 -4.34
C ALA A 307 10.87 -4.53 -5.16
N TRP A 308 9.93 -5.36 -4.73
CA TRP A 308 8.62 -5.44 -5.38
C TRP A 308 7.89 -4.10 -5.40
N LEU A 309 7.96 -3.36 -4.30
CA LEU A 309 7.36 -2.04 -4.22
C LEU A 309 8.00 -1.07 -5.23
N GLY A 310 9.33 -1.05 -5.32
CA GLY A 310 10.04 -0.24 -6.32
C GLY A 310 9.65 -0.62 -7.75
N TYR A 311 9.54 -1.92 -8.02
CA TYR A 311 9.12 -2.45 -9.31
C TYR A 311 7.71 -1.98 -9.69
N ASP A 312 6.74 -2.14 -8.79
CA ASP A 312 5.36 -1.70 -9.00
C ASP A 312 5.25 -0.18 -9.19
N THR A 313 6.00 0.62 -8.41
CA THR A 313 6.03 2.08 -8.55
C THR A 313 6.56 2.49 -9.92
N ALA A 314 7.65 1.89 -10.40
CA ALA A 314 8.18 2.20 -11.73
C ALA A 314 7.18 1.86 -12.84
N LEU A 315 6.56 0.66 -12.79
CA LEU A 315 5.56 0.29 -13.79
C LEU A 315 4.35 1.22 -13.78
N MET A 316 3.86 1.60 -12.59
CA MET A 316 2.76 2.55 -12.44
C MET A 316 3.07 3.90 -13.12
N LEU A 317 4.31 4.38 -13.00
CA LEU A 317 4.74 5.63 -13.65
C LEU A 317 4.95 5.48 -15.16
N LEU A 318 5.41 4.32 -15.63
CA LEU A 318 5.62 4.03 -17.06
C LEU A 318 4.30 3.91 -17.83
N VAL A 319 3.31 3.24 -17.24
CA VAL A 319 2.01 2.97 -17.88
C VAL A 319 1.17 4.26 -17.97
N ASN A 320 1.38 5.22 -17.05
CA ASN A 320 0.73 6.54 -17.06
C ASN A 320 -0.81 6.43 -17.20
N GLU A 321 -1.42 5.41 -16.60
CA GLU A 321 -2.87 5.18 -16.67
C GLU A 321 -3.60 6.03 -15.60
N PRO A 322 -4.51 6.93 -16.01
CA PRO A 322 -5.07 7.95 -15.12
C PRO A 322 -6.15 7.42 -14.16
N VAL A 323 -6.64 6.18 -14.34
CA VAL A 323 -7.82 5.68 -13.62
C VAL A 323 -7.47 4.53 -12.68
N ARG A 324 -6.95 3.43 -13.23
CA ARG A 324 -6.64 2.23 -12.46
C ARG A 324 -5.52 1.46 -13.13
N TYR A 325 -4.49 1.12 -12.37
CA TYR A 325 -3.41 0.25 -12.80
C TYR A 325 -3.27 -0.91 -11.81
N THR A 326 -2.86 -2.07 -12.29
CA THR A 326 -2.66 -3.26 -11.45
C THR A 326 -1.27 -3.81 -11.70
N GLY A 327 -0.36 -3.53 -10.77
CA GLY A 327 0.97 -4.10 -10.76
C GLY A 327 0.98 -5.54 -10.22
N PRO A 328 2.12 -6.24 -10.34
CA PRO A 328 2.31 -7.54 -9.73
C PRO A 328 1.92 -7.63 -8.24
N ARG A 329 2.38 -6.70 -7.39
CA ARG A 329 2.10 -6.74 -5.94
C ARG A 329 1.23 -5.61 -5.41
N ARG A 330 0.98 -4.56 -6.18
CA ARG A 330 0.12 -3.45 -5.77
C ARG A 330 -0.85 -3.06 -6.86
N SER A 331 -2.10 -2.90 -6.45
CA SER A 331 -3.13 -2.26 -7.26
C SER A 331 -3.14 -0.75 -6.97
N TYR A 332 -3.46 0.02 -7.99
CA TYR A 332 -3.59 1.47 -7.93
C TYR A 332 -4.96 1.84 -8.47
N ASP A 333 -5.77 2.46 -7.63
CA ASP A 333 -7.07 3.03 -7.98
C ASP A 333 -7.06 4.42 -7.37
N TRP A 334 -7.10 5.45 -8.22
CA TRP A 334 -6.80 6.80 -7.79
C TRP A 334 -8.06 7.51 -7.26
N GLY A 335 -7.95 8.04 -6.05
CA GLY A 335 -8.81 9.11 -5.56
C GLY A 335 -8.08 10.45 -5.62
N SER A 336 -8.82 11.55 -5.57
CA SER A 336 -8.28 12.90 -5.51
C SER A 336 -9.00 13.71 -4.45
N GLU A 337 -8.30 14.61 -3.77
CA GLU A 337 -8.95 15.63 -2.94
C GLU A 337 -9.18 16.91 -3.75
N PRO A 338 -10.32 17.61 -3.59
CA PRO A 338 -10.51 18.91 -4.22
C PRO A 338 -9.38 19.86 -3.82
N GLN A 339 -8.71 20.47 -4.80
CA GLN A 339 -7.53 21.34 -4.60
C GLN A 339 -6.33 20.64 -3.94
N GLY A 340 -6.38 19.32 -3.78
CA GLY A 340 -5.30 18.50 -3.25
C GLY A 340 -4.76 17.53 -4.30
N GLY A 341 -3.86 16.66 -3.82
CA GLY A 341 -3.22 15.64 -4.63
C GLY A 341 -4.05 14.36 -4.79
N ALA A 342 -3.41 13.35 -5.35
CA ALA A 342 -3.99 12.04 -5.57
C ALA A 342 -3.58 11.04 -4.46
N TYR A 343 -4.48 10.12 -4.14
CA TYR A 343 -4.22 9.06 -3.16
C TYR A 343 -4.69 7.71 -3.68
N ASN A 344 -3.94 6.65 -3.35
CA ASN A 344 -4.32 5.30 -3.71
C ASN A 344 -5.42 4.79 -2.76
N LYS A 345 -6.57 4.42 -3.35
CA LYS A 345 -7.71 3.80 -2.66
C LYS A 345 -7.92 2.33 -3.08
N ALA A 346 -6.95 1.73 -3.77
CA ALA A 346 -7.03 0.34 -4.16
C ALA A 346 -7.07 -0.58 -2.94
N VAL A 347 -7.99 -1.51 -3.02
CA VAL A 347 -8.15 -2.62 -2.10
C VAL A 347 -8.58 -3.83 -2.90
N GLU A 348 -8.27 -5.01 -2.38
CA GLU A 348 -8.74 -6.28 -2.91
C GLU A 348 -9.42 -7.06 -1.80
N LEU A 349 -10.53 -7.70 -2.13
CA LEU A 349 -11.30 -8.53 -1.22
C LEU A 349 -11.08 -9.99 -1.61
N TYR A 350 -10.79 -10.82 -0.63
CA TYR A 350 -10.62 -12.24 -0.82
C TYR A 350 -11.58 -13.00 0.08
N ARG A 351 -12.00 -14.16 -0.40
CA ARG A 351 -12.85 -15.09 0.32
C ARG A 351 -12.23 -16.48 0.22
N TYR A 352 -12.02 -17.10 1.36
CA TYR A 352 -11.78 -18.52 1.48
C TYR A 352 -13.11 -19.24 1.69
N ASP A 353 -13.40 -20.18 0.82
CA ASP A 353 -14.48 -21.15 0.98
C ASP A 353 -13.89 -22.57 1.01
N PRO A 354 -14.25 -23.42 1.99
CA PRO A 354 -13.70 -24.76 2.12
C PRO A 354 -13.86 -25.66 0.88
N LYS A 355 -14.83 -25.36 0.00
CA LYS A 355 -15.10 -26.15 -1.22
C LYS A 355 -14.30 -25.68 -2.43
N VAL A 356 -13.95 -24.40 -2.49
CA VAL A 356 -13.35 -23.77 -3.69
C VAL A 356 -12.03 -23.05 -3.42
N GLY A 357 -11.54 -23.04 -2.19
CA GLY A 357 -10.29 -22.40 -1.81
C GLY A 357 -10.37 -20.88 -1.75
N VAL A 358 -9.23 -20.22 -1.94
CA VAL A 358 -9.10 -18.76 -1.92
C VAL A 358 -9.48 -18.18 -3.27
N ASN A 359 -10.39 -17.22 -3.27
CA ASN A 359 -10.88 -16.55 -4.48
C ASN A 359 -10.91 -15.03 -4.28
N SER A 360 -10.50 -14.26 -5.28
CA SER A 360 -10.74 -12.82 -5.30
C SER A 360 -12.23 -12.54 -5.48
N VAL A 361 -12.76 -11.59 -4.73
CA VAL A 361 -14.16 -11.18 -4.79
C VAL A 361 -14.23 -9.72 -5.23
N PRO A 362 -15.14 -9.36 -6.16
CA PRO A 362 -15.35 -7.96 -6.51
C PRO A 362 -15.74 -7.15 -5.27
N ILE A 363 -15.00 -6.07 -4.99
CA ILE A 363 -15.41 -5.11 -3.97
C ILE A 363 -16.61 -4.32 -4.52
N PRO A 364 -17.70 -4.21 -3.76
CA PRO A 364 -18.80 -3.33 -4.14
C PRO A 364 -18.29 -1.93 -4.47
N VAL A 365 -18.66 -1.45 -5.66
CA VAL A 365 -18.45 -0.05 -6.04
C VAL A 365 -19.36 0.83 -5.17
N LEU A 366 -18.86 2.01 -4.78
CA LEU A 366 -19.71 3.03 -4.15
C LEU A 366 -20.87 3.37 -5.12
N PRO A 367 -22.13 3.54 -4.66
CA PRO A 367 -23.20 4.03 -5.52
C PRO A 367 -22.89 5.43 -6.06
#